data_AF-A0A9W5LIG0-F1
#
_entry.id   AF-A0A9W5LIG0-F1
#
_cell.length_a   1.000
_cell.length_b   1.000
_cell.length_c   1.000
_cell.angle_alpha   90.00
_cell.angle_beta   90.00
_cell.angle_gamma   90.00
#
_symmetry.space_group_name_H-M   'P 1'
#
loop_
_entity.id
_entity.type
_entity.pdbx_description
1 polymer ?
#
loop_
_entity_poly.entity_id
_entity_poly.type
_entity_poly.pdbx_seq_one_letter_code
_entity_poly.pdbx_strand_id
1 'polypeptide(L)'
;MKRGEIAFLTHYWLDDRFPEAKTVTKAGCADIDKLIQWGAAYGLKKEWIHRKNEFPHFDLLGETQKYILEQENLTDHLTRFHL
;
A
#
# COMPACT_ATOMS: atom_id res chain seq x y z
N MET A 1 -19.93 -5.22 -4.14
CA MET A 1 -18.50 -5.21 -3.78
C MET A 1 -17.73 -5.81 -4.94
N LYS A 2 -16.88 -5.03 -5.60
CA LYS A 2 -16.10 -5.49 -6.75
C LYS A 2 -15.03 -6.46 -6.25
N ARG A 3 -15.25 -7.75 -6.49
CA ARG A 3 -14.41 -8.85 -6.02
C ARG A 3 -13.11 -8.82 -6.83
N GLY A 4 -12.01 -8.43 -6.20
CA GLY A 4 -10.66 -8.56 -6.75
C GLY A 4 -10.00 -7.28 -7.28
N GLU A 5 -10.45 -6.06 -6.96
CA GLU A 5 -9.65 -4.86 -7.23
C GLU A 5 -8.63 -4.65 -6.09
N ILE A 6 -7.48 -4.02 -6.38
CA ILE A 6 -6.55 -3.57 -5.34
C ILE A 6 -7.17 -2.36 -4.66
N ALA A 7 -7.34 -2.42 -3.35
CA ALA A 7 -7.86 -1.34 -2.53
C ALA A 7 -6.72 -0.65 -1.79
N PHE A 8 -6.80 0.67 -1.67
CA PHE A 8 -5.79 1.50 -1.02
C PHE A 8 -6.38 2.22 0.18
N LEU A 9 -5.70 2.15 1.32
CA LEU A 9 -6.06 2.87 2.53
C LEU A 9 -4.84 3.58 3.10
N THR A 10 -4.83 4.90 3.08
CA THR A 10 -3.77 5.70 3.69
C THR A 10 -4.23 6.24 5.03
N HIS A 11 -3.38 6.12 6.05
CA HIS A 11 -3.60 6.75 7.35
C HIS A 11 -2.28 7.19 7.98
N TYR A 12 -2.37 8.05 8.98
CA TYR A 12 -1.21 8.44 9.78
C TYR A 12 -0.67 7.24 10.55
N TRP A 13 0.66 7.13 10.55
CA TRP A 13 1.40 6.08 11.22
C TRP A 13 2.70 6.67 11.74
N LEU A 14 3.00 6.40 13.01
CA LEU A 14 4.21 6.85 13.69
C LEU A 14 4.91 5.61 14.21
N ASP A 15 6.15 5.41 13.77
CA ASP A 15 7.01 4.32 14.20
C ASP A 15 8.44 4.84 14.30
N ASP A 16 9.07 4.69 15.47
CA ASP A 16 10.41 5.24 15.73
C ASP A 16 11.48 4.69 14.79
N ARG A 17 11.23 3.55 14.12
CA ARG A 17 12.13 2.97 13.11
C ARG A 17 12.07 3.72 11.77
N PHE A 18 11.01 4.49 11.52
CA PHE A 18 10.77 5.25 10.30
C PHE A 18 10.37 6.70 10.63
N PRO A 19 11.27 7.51 11.21
CA PRO A 19 10.95 8.86 11.70
C PRO A 19 10.49 9.82 10.59
N GLU A 20 10.90 9.56 9.34
CA GLU A 20 10.52 10.34 8.17
C GLU A 20 9.14 9.95 7.61
N ALA A 21 8.65 8.74 7.92
CA ALA A 21 7.37 8.23 7.40
C ALA A 21 6.23 8.55 8.37
N LYS A 22 5.47 9.60 8.07
CA LYS A 22 4.31 10.03 8.89
C LYS A 22 3.01 9.30 8.55
N THR A 23 3.01 8.54 7.47
CA THR A 23 1.83 7.81 6.99
C THR A 23 2.23 6.47 6.43
N VAL A 24 1.24 5.57 6.35
CA VAL A 24 1.34 4.30 5.65
C VAL A 24 0.16 4.18 4.70
N THR A 25 0.42 3.68 3.48
CA THR A 25 -0.64 3.23 2.58
C THR A 25 -0.69 1.72 2.61
N LYS A 26 -1.85 1.16 2.96
CA LYS A 26 -2.14 -0.26 2.86
C LYS A 26 -2.75 -0.56 1.50
N ALA A 27 -2.05 -1.33 0.67
CA ALA A 27 -2.56 -1.81 -0.62
C ALA A 27 -2.97 -3.28 -0.48
N GLY A 28 -4.27 -3.57 -0.54
CA GLY A 28 -4.83 -4.89 -0.21
C GLY A 28 -5.76 -5.45 -1.27
N CYS A 29 -5.86 -6.78 -1.31
CA CYS A 29 -6.79 -7.48 -2.19
C CYS A 29 -7.26 -8.78 -1.53
N ALA A 30 -8.52 -9.14 -1.76
CA ALA A 30 -9.05 -10.45 -1.35
C ALA A 30 -8.46 -11.61 -2.19
N ASP A 31 -8.00 -11.31 -3.40
CA ASP A 31 -7.28 -12.25 -4.26
C ASP A 31 -5.77 -12.07 -4.05
N ILE A 32 -5.14 -13.04 -3.39
CA ILE A 32 -3.73 -12.96 -3.02
C ILE A 32 -2.81 -13.11 -4.23
N ASP A 33 -3.18 -13.91 -5.23
CA ASP A 33 -2.36 -14.11 -6.42
C ASP A 33 -2.34 -12.83 -7.25
N LYS A 34 -3.49 -12.14 -7.31
CA LYS A 34 -3.55 -10.81 -7.91
C LYS A 34 -2.74 -9.77 -7.13
N LEU A 35 -2.80 -9.79 -5.79
CA LEU A 35 -1.99 -8.90 -4.96
C LEU A 35 -0.48 -9.13 -5.18
N ILE A 36 -0.05 -10.39 -5.30
CA ILE A 36 1.35 -10.76 -5.58
C ILE A 36 1.76 -10.22 -6.96
N GLN A 37 0.95 -10.44 -7.99
CA GLN A 37 1.25 -9.97 -9.35
C GLN A 37 1.31 -8.45 -9.41
N TRP A 38 0.35 -7.77 -8.77
CA TRP A 38 0.35 -6.31 -8.66
C TRP A 38 1.60 -5.80 -7.93
N GLY A 39 1.94 -6.39 -6.79
CA GLY A 39 3.13 -5.97 -6.03
C GLY A 39 4.43 -6.20 -6.81
N ALA A 40 4.53 -7.32 -7.54
CA ALA A 40 5.70 -7.64 -8.36
C ALA A 40 5.95 -6.60 -9.48
N ALA A 41 4.88 -6.01 -10.05
CA ALA A 41 5.00 -4.94 -11.03
C ALA A 41 5.72 -3.68 -10.48
N TYR A 42 5.66 -3.48 -9.17
CA TYR A 42 6.35 -2.41 -8.43
C TYR A 42 7.63 -2.88 -7.70
N GLY A 43 8.07 -4.12 -7.93
CA GLY A 43 9.24 -4.70 -7.27
C GLY A 43 9.01 -5.13 -5.81
N LEU A 44 7.77 -5.17 -5.35
CA LEU A 44 7.42 -5.67 -4.01
C LEU A 44 7.54 -7.20 -3.96
N LYS A 45 8.11 -7.70 -2.87
CA LYS A 45 8.29 -9.15 -2.67
C LYS A 45 7.05 -9.74 -2.02
N LYS A 46 6.58 -10.90 -2.49
CA LYS A 46 5.40 -11.60 -1.94
C LYS A 46 5.49 -11.86 -0.42
N GLU A 47 6.71 -11.97 0.10
CA GLU A 47 7.02 -12.17 1.52
C GLU A 47 6.69 -10.94 2.36
N TRP A 48 6.55 -9.76 1.75
CA TRP A 48 6.15 -8.52 2.42
C TRP A 48 4.62 -8.39 2.57
N ILE A 49 3.85 -9.35 2.06
CA ILE A 49 2.40 -9.36 2.25
C ILE A 49 2.08 -9.69 3.71
N HIS A 50 1.41 -8.77 4.38
CA HIS A 50 0.87 -8.97 5.72
C HIS A 50 -0.39 -9.84 5.63
N ARG A 51 -0.28 -11.09 6.11
CA ARG A 51 -1.36 -12.10 6.07
C ARG A 51 -2.11 -12.30 7.40
N LYS A 52 -1.73 -11.59 8.46
CA LYS A 52 -2.29 -11.79 9.81
C LYS A 52 -3.73 -11.29 9.99
N ASN A 53 -4.23 -10.52 9.03
CA ASN A 53 -5.58 -9.96 9.05
C ASN A 53 -6.45 -10.64 7.98
N GLU A 54 -7.76 -10.49 8.08
CA GLU A 54 -8.74 -10.99 7.09
C GLU A 54 -8.52 -10.44 5.67
N PHE A 55 -7.71 -9.38 5.54
CA PHE A 55 -7.32 -8.79 4.26
C PHE A 55 -5.79 -8.77 4.08
N PRO A 56 -5.24 -9.62 3.20
CA PRO A 56 -3.85 -9.54 2.77
C PRO A 56 -3.54 -8.17 2.15
N HIS A 57 -2.43 -7.56 2.58
CA HIS A 57 -2.02 -6.24 2.08
C HIS A 57 -0.50 -6.03 2.17
N PHE A 58 -0.01 -5.07 1.39
CA PHE A 58 1.31 -4.48 1.56
C PHE A 58 1.21 -3.19 2.38
N ASP A 59 2.22 -2.94 3.21
CA ASP A 59 2.44 -1.65 3.85
C ASP A 59 3.46 -0.86 3.04
N LEU A 60 3.01 0.25 2.45
CA LEU A 60 3.82 1.14 1.62
C LEU A 60 4.16 2.39 2.43
N LEU A 61 5.45 2.73 2.46
CA LEU A 61 6.02 3.81 3.27
C LEU A 61 7.00 4.65 2.44
N GLY A 62 7.16 5.93 2.81
CA GLY A 62 8.16 6.83 2.24
C GLY A 62 8.07 6.96 0.71
N GLU A 63 9.22 6.96 0.03
CA GLU A 63 9.28 7.11 -1.44
C GLU A 63 8.50 6.02 -2.19
N THR A 64 8.50 4.78 -1.69
CA THR A 64 7.72 3.69 -2.31
C THR A 64 6.22 3.95 -2.21
N GLN A 65 5.75 4.52 -1.10
CA GLN A 65 4.36 4.93 -0.93
C GLN A 65 3.97 5.97 -1.98
N LYS A 66 4.77 7.04 -2.08
CA LYS A 66 4.51 8.15 -3.01
C LYS A 66 4.51 7.68 -4.46
N TYR A 67 5.57 6.99 -4.87
CA TYR A 67 5.72 6.47 -6.23
C TYR A 67 4.53 5.61 -6.66
N ILE A 68 4.10 4.66 -5.83
CA ILE A 68 2.99 3.78 -6.17
C ILE A 68 1.66 4.55 -6.23
N LEU A 69 1.40 5.47 -5.29
CA LEU A 69 0.20 6.31 -5.34
C LEU A 69 0.14 7.17 -6.61
N GLU A 70 1.29 7.69 -7.09
CA GLU A 70 1.38 8.41 -8.36
C GLU A 70 1.08 7.51 -9.56
N GLN A 71 1.65 6.31 -9.62
CA GLN A 71 1.40 5.36 -10.72
C GLN A 71 -0.06 4.88 -10.78
N GLU A 72 -0.70 4.72 -9.61
CA GLU A 72 -2.11 4.33 -9.48
C GLU A 72 -3.08 5.53 -9.63
N ASN A 73 -2.56 6.74 -9.89
CA ASN A 73 -3.33 7.99 -10.02
C ASN A 73 -4.20 8.33 -8.79
N LEU A 74 -3.73 7.98 -7.59
CA LEU A 74 -4.43 8.22 -6.31
C LEU A 74 -4.10 9.61 -5.75
N THR A 75 -4.37 10.65 -6.55
CA THR A 75 -4.03 12.05 -6.24
C THR A 75 -4.68 12.58 -4.97
N ASP A 76 -5.86 12.07 -4.60
CA ASP A 76 -6.53 12.40 -3.33
C ASP A 76 -5.70 11.98 -2.11
N HIS A 77 -5.04 10.82 -2.17
CA HIS A 77 -4.17 10.33 -1.09
C HIS A 77 -2.92 11.21 -0.98
N LEU A 78 -2.31 11.55 -2.11
CA LEU A 78 -1.14 12.43 -2.16
C LEU A 78 -1.46 13.81 -1.57
N THR A 79 -2.57 14.40 -2.01
CA THR A 79 -2.97 15.75 -1.60
C THR A 79 -3.39 15.79 -0.14
N ARG A 80 -4.26 14.86 0.30
CA ARG A 80 -4.79 14.84 1.67
C ARG A 80 -3.69 14.62 2.72
N PHE A 81 -2.72 13.76 2.40
CA PHE A 81 -1.66 13.37 3.34
C PHE A 81 -0.35 14.12 3.13
N HIS A 82 -0.29 15.03 2.15
CA HIS A 82 0.89 15.86 1.83
C HIS A 82 2.14 15.01 1.52
N LEU A 83 1.95 14.01 0.64
CA LEU A 83 3.00 13.09 0.19
C LEU A 83 3.71 13.58 -1.08
#